data_AF-A0A2E1L769-F1
#
_entry.id   AF-A0A2E1L769-F1
#
_cell.length_a   1.000
_cell.length_b   1.000
_cell.length_c   1.000
_cell.angle_alpha   90.00
_cell.angle_beta   90.00
_cell.angle_gamma   90.00
#
_symmetry.space_group_name_H-M   'P 1'
#
loop_
_entity.id
_entity.type
_entity.pdbx_description
1 polymer ?
#
loop_
_entity_poly.entity_id
_entity_poly.type
_entity_poly.pdbx_seq_one_letter_code
_entity_poly.pdbx_strand_id
1 'polypeptide(L)'
;MAAIIIKYKADNGGNYQVRGLPSTPTTDRVCTIGNRRGYTYLSIPSEHLDAYIPQPKEVDIDIVTVTPAVSADLCKWGAPFRAIDKRTKRTIREKYSIEDEFKSLRTNDTEYIEFVENLVAEGKQKKLKILGLSQDDS
;
A
#
# COMPACT_ATOMS: atom_id res chain seq x y z
N MET A 1 -9.41 -11.31 -7.78
CA MET A 1 -9.92 -10.64 -6.56
C MET A 1 -9.87 -9.14 -6.78
N ALA A 2 -10.94 -8.43 -6.41
CA ALA A 2 -10.97 -6.96 -6.48
C ALA A 2 -10.62 -6.41 -5.11
N ALA A 3 -9.56 -5.63 -5.04
CA ALA A 3 -9.21 -4.83 -3.88
C ALA A 3 -10.35 -3.88 -3.50
N ILE A 4 -10.76 -3.91 -2.23
CA ILE A 4 -11.81 -3.03 -1.74
C ILE A 4 -11.19 -1.97 -0.84
N ILE A 5 -11.38 -0.71 -1.23
CA ILE A 5 -11.00 0.40 -0.40
C ILE A 5 -12.22 0.94 0.32
N ILE A 6 -12.18 0.90 1.65
CA ILE A 6 -13.18 1.56 2.48
C ILE A 6 -12.68 2.97 2.79
N LYS A 7 -13.49 3.96 2.45
CA LYS A 7 -13.30 5.35 2.85
C LYS A 7 -14.41 5.72 3.82
N TYR A 8 -14.06 6.16 5.03
CA TYR A 8 -15.04 6.56 6.04
C TYR A 8 -14.74 7.90 6.69
N LYS A 9 -15.79 8.64 7.06
CA LYS A 9 -15.74 9.94 7.74
C LYS A 9 -16.29 9.80 9.15
N ALA A 10 -15.53 10.28 10.13
CA ALA A 10 -15.96 10.34 11.52
C ALA A 10 -16.75 11.64 11.76
N ASP A 11 -18.05 11.56 12.05
CA ASP A 11 -18.89 12.77 12.20
C ASP A 11 -18.58 13.60 13.46
N ASN A 12 -17.83 13.06 14.43
CA ASN A 12 -17.57 13.74 15.71
C ASN A 12 -16.09 13.95 16.07
N GLY A 13 -15.17 13.99 15.10
CA GLY A 13 -13.73 14.20 15.39
C GLY A 13 -13.09 13.10 16.24
N GLY A 14 -13.82 12.00 16.49
CA GLY A 14 -13.32 10.81 17.15
C GLY A 14 -12.43 10.03 16.19
N ASN A 15 -11.23 9.66 16.64
CA ASN A 15 -10.45 8.60 16.02
C ASN A 15 -11.24 7.29 16.18
N TYR A 16 -12.06 6.90 15.20
CA TYR A 16 -12.61 5.55 15.17
C TYR A 16 -11.44 4.61 14.90
N GLN A 17 -10.93 3.99 15.96
CA GLN A 17 -10.22 2.74 15.82
C GLN A 17 -11.24 1.72 15.33
N VAL A 18 -10.96 1.09 14.19
CA VAL A 18 -11.69 -0.10 13.77
C VAL A 18 -11.43 -1.17 14.84
N ARG A 19 -12.32 -1.26 15.83
CA ARG A 19 -12.27 -2.31 16.87
C ARG A 19 -12.60 -3.61 16.18
N GLY A 20 -11.61 -4.49 16.06
CA GLY A 20 -11.77 -5.79 15.40
C GLY A 20 -10.58 -6.25 14.58
N LEU A 21 -9.44 -5.55 14.57
CA LEU A 21 -8.22 -6.12 14.00
C LEU A 21 -7.84 -7.37 14.81
N PRO A 22 -7.87 -8.58 14.24
CA PRO A 22 -7.34 -9.75 14.92
C PRO A 22 -5.85 -9.51 15.21
N SER A 23 -5.43 -9.80 16.44
CA SER A 23 -4.06 -9.62 16.92
C SER A 23 -3.05 -10.61 16.31
N THR A 24 -3.46 -11.38 15.29
CA THR A 24 -2.65 -12.42 14.67
C THR A 24 -1.97 -11.96 13.36
N PRO A 25 -0.74 -12.40 13.10
CA PRO A 25 -0.06 -12.20 11.83
C PRO A 25 -0.43 -13.34 10.88
N THR A 26 -1.58 -13.22 10.25
CA THR A 26 -1.88 -13.95 9.02
C THR A 26 -2.00 -12.95 7.87
N THR A 27 -1.73 -13.44 6.67
CA THR A 27 -1.48 -12.72 5.41
C THR A 27 -2.68 -11.91 4.89
N ASP A 28 -3.85 -11.99 5.53
CA ASP A 28 -5.13 -11.38 5.13
C ASP A 28 -5.45 -10.08 5.89
N ARG A 29 -4.50 -9.15 5.91
CA ARG A 29 -4.58 -7.98 6.79
C ARG A 29 -5.27 -6.78 6.14
N VAL A 30 -6.33 -6.31 6.80
CA VAL A 30 -6.80 -4.92 6.64
C VAL A 30 -5.61 -3.98 6.83
N CYS A 31 -5.32 -3.21 5.80
CA CYS A 31 -4.18 -2.31 5.78
C CYS A 31 -4.68 -0.86 5.77
N THR A 32 -4.31 -0.08 6.79
CA THR A 32 -4.57 1.36 6.77
C THR A 32 -3.63 2.04 5.77
N ILE A 33 -4.20 2.61 4.71
CA ILE A 33 -3.46 3.35 3.70
C ILE A 33 -3.09 4.74 4.22
N GLY A 34 -4.03 5.37 4.93
CA GLY A 34 -3.83 6.65 5.59
C GLY A 34 -5.06 7.55 5.54
N ASN A 35 -4.89 8.80 5.97
CA ASN A 35 -5.95 9.79 6.07
C ASN A 35 -5.79 10.86 5.00
N ARG A 36 -6.87 11.18 4.28
CA ARG A 36 -6.87 12.26 3.28
C ARG A 36 -8.25 12.92 3.21
N ARG A 37 -8.28 14.25 3.23
CA ARG A 37 -9.51 15.07 3.12
C ARG A 37 -10.60 14.72 4.16
N GLY A 38 -10.19 14.39 5.38
CA GLY A 38 -11.12 14.02 6.47
C GLY A 38 -11.64 12.59 6.41
N TYR A 39 -11.09 11.76 5.52
CA TYR A 39 -11.43 10.35 5.42
C TYR A 39 -10.24 9.44 5.69
N THR A 40 -10.52 8.30 6.32
CA THR A 40 -9.57 7.21 6.49
C THR A 40 -9.76 6.18 5.39
N TYR A 41 -8.67 5.76 4.75
CA TYR A 41 -8.66 4.77 3.68
C TYR A 41 -8.08 3.46 4.19
N LEU A 42 -8.84 2.39 4.05
CA LEU A 42 -8.44 1.03 4.40
C LEU A 42 -8.47 0.16 3.15
N SER A 43 -7.45 -0.67 2.98
CA SER A 43 -7.47 -1.77 2.01
C SER A 43 -7.93 -3.03 2.72
N ILE A 44 -8.98 -3.67 2.21
CA ILE A 44 -9.59 -4.86 2.79
C ILE A 44 -9.66 -5.96 1.73
N PRO A 45 -9.26 -7.21 2.06
CA PRO A 45 -9.51 -8.36 1.19
C PRO A 45 -11.00 -8.52 0.92
N SER A 46 -11.38 -8.76 -0.34
CA SER A 46 -12.80 -8.82 -0.73
C SER A 46 -13.60 -9.86 0.04
N GLU A 47 -12.96 -10.98 0.40
CA GLU A 47 -13.56 -12.08 1.16
C GLU A 47 -13.88 -11.75 2.62
N HIS A 48 -13.34 -10.65 3.14
CA HIS A 48 -13.59 -10.20 4.50
C HIS A 48 -14.43 -8.92 4.56
N LEU A 49 -14.90 -8.41 3.42
CA LEU A 49 -15.67 -7.17 3.38
C LEU A 49 -16.87 -7.23 4.34
N ASP A 50 -17.64 -8.31 4.31
CA ASP A 50 -18.84 -8.47 5.14
C ASP A 50 -18.53 -8.49 6.64
N ALA A 51 -17.32 -8.91 7.03
CA ALA A 51 -16.85 -8.92 8.41
C ALA A 51 -16.31 -7.56 8.87
N TYR A 52 -15.85 -6.72 7.94
CA TYR A 52 -15.21 -5.43 8.19
C TYR A 52 -16.06 -4.22 7.81
N ILE A 53 -17.34 -4.38 7.48
CA ILE A 53 -18.32 -3.29 7.51
C ILE A 53 -18.79 -3.17 8.97
N PRO A 54 -18.18 -2.31 9.81
CA PRO A 54 -18.75 -2.05 11.12
C PRO A 54 -20.09 -1.35 10.93
N GLN A 55 -21.16 -2.01 11.33
CA GLN A 55 -22.43 -1.36 11.65
C GLN A 55 -22.20 -0.49 12.91
N PRO A 56 -22.15 0.83 12.74
CA PRO A 56 -23.24 1.64 13.26
C PRO A 56 -23.80 2.54 12.15
N LYS A 57 -25.09 2.90 12.27
CA LYS A 57 -25.84 3.77 11.33
C LYS A 57 -25.20 5.17 11.07
N GLU A 58 -24.08 5.48 11.70
CA GLU A 58 -23.46 6.81 11.80
C GLU A 58 -22.13 6.94 11.02
N VAL A 59 -21.73 5.92 10.25
CA VAL A 59 -20.50 5.97 9.46
C VAL A 59 -20.84 5.86 7.98
N ASP A 60 -20.52 6.92 7.23
CA ASP A 60 -20.60 6.93 5.77
C ASP A 60 -19.44 6.09 5.21
N ILE A 61 -19.76 4.97 4.57
CA ILE A 61 -18.82 3.98 4.06
C ILE A 61 -18.93 3.96 2.54
N ASP A 62 -17.88 4.45 1.86
CA ASP A 62 -17.73 4.31 0.43
C ASP A 62 -16.84 3.09 0.12
N ILE A 63 -17.38 2.14 -0.66
CA ILE A 63 -16.62 1.05 -1.27
C ILE A 63 -16.05 1.56 -2.59
N VAL A 64 -14.72 1.62 -2.67
CA VAL A 64 -14.00 2.06 -3.87
C VAL A 64 -13.28 0.89 -4.50
N THR A 65 -13.60 0.63 -5.77
CA THR A 65 -12.85 -0.34 -6.60
C THR A 65 -11.47 0.24 -6.94
N VAL A 66 -10.42 -0.54 -6.73
CA VAL A 66 -9.06 -0.12 -7.09
C VAL A 66 -8.87 -0.17 -8.60
N THR A 67 -8.96 1.01 -9.23
CA THR A 67 -8.55 1.23 -10.62
C THR A 67 -7.07 1.64 -10.68
N PRO A 68 -6.41 1.59 -11.85
CA PRO A 68 -5.05 2.09 -12.01
C PRO A 68 -4.88 3.56 -11.56
N ALA A 69 -5.89 4.40 -11.82
CA ALA A 69 -5.88 5.80 -11.41
C ALA A 69 -5.96 5.96 -9.88
N VAL A 70 -6.82 5.18 -9.22
CA VAL A 70 -6.94 5.16 -7.75
C VAL A 70 -5.64 4.64 -7.12
N SER A 71 -5.10 3.53 -7.63
CA SER A 71 -3.82 2.97 -7.18
C SER A 71 -2.67 3.98 -7.31
N ALA A 72 -2.56 4.66 -8.44
CA ALA A 72 -1.54 5.68 -8.67
C ALA A 72 -1.69 6.88 -7.73
N ASP A 73 -2.92 7.31 -7.43
CA ASP A 73 -3.15 8.37 -6.44
C ASP A 73 -2.74 7.94 -5.04
N LEU A 74 -3.17 6.75 -4.58
CA LEU A 74 -2.84 6.22 -3.25
C LEU A 74 -1.33 6.08 -3.07
N CYS A 75 -0.61 5.65 -4.11
CA CYS A 75 0.84 5.55 -4.09
C CYS A 75 1.54 6.88 -3.81
N LYS A 76 0.94 8.03 -4.14
CA LYS A 76 1.56 9.36 -3.92
C LYS A 76 1.55 9.78 -2.46
N TRP A 77 0.53 9.39 -1.69
CA TRP A 77 0.31 9.93 -0.35
C TRP A 77 0.18 8.88 0.74
N GLY A 78 -0.20 7.65 0.42
CA GLY A 78 -0.38 6.59 1.41
C GLY A 78 0.93 6.26 2.12
N ALA A 79 0.86 6.23 3.45
CA ALA A 79 2.00 5.96 4.31
C ALA A 79 2.73 4.64 3.98
N PRO A 80 2.03 3.50 3.77
CA PRO A 80 2.73 2.24 3.51
C PRO A 80 3.41 2.23 2.13
N PHE A 81 2.85 2.89 1.12
CA PHE A 81 3.47 3.02 -0.21
C PHE A 81 4.76 3.85 -0.15
N ARG A 82 4.74 4.97 0.59
CA ARG A 82 5.93 5.80 0.81
C ARG A 82 7.00 5.07 1.60
N ALA A 83 6.62 4.25 2.57
CA ALA A 83 7.56 3.43 3.33
C ALA A 83 8.29 2.41 2.43
N ILE A 84 7.56 1.79 1.49
CA ILE A 84 8.16 0.91 0.46
C ILE A 84 9.14 1.71 -0.40
N ASP A 85 8.75 2.86 -0.94
CA ASP A 85 9.62 3.66 -1.80
C ASP A 85 10.88 4.13 -1.07
N LYS A 86 10.74 4.53 0.21
CA LYS A 86 11.88 4.92 1.04
C LYS A 86 12.82 3.73 1.28
N ARG A 87 12.28 2.53 1.51
CA ARG A 87 13.07 1.32 1.68
C ARG A 87 13.83 0.96 0.40
N THR A 88 13.17 0.96 -0.75
CA THR A 88 13.80 0.72 -2.05
C THR A 88 14.96 1.69 -2.28
N LYS A 89 14.73 3.00 -2.11
CA LYS A 89 15.79 4.00 -2.25
C LYS A 89 16.94 3.78 -1.27
N ARG A 90 16.64 3.43 -0.01
CA ARG A 90 17.65 3.16 1.00
C ARG A 90 18.52 1.97 0.61
N THR A 91 17.92 0.86 0.17
CA THR A 91 18.67 -0.34 -0.23
C THR A 91 19.57 -0.08 -1.44
N ILE A 92 19.13 0.77 -2.38
CA ILE A 92 20.00 1.21 -3.47
C ILE A 92 21.20 1.98 -2.91
N ARG A 93 20.98 2.94 -2.01
CA ARG A 93 22.03 3.77 -1.39
C ARG A 93 22.99 3.01 -0.47
N GLU A 94 22.56 1.86 0.06
CA GLU A 94 23.42 0.97 0.85
C GLU A 94 24.41 0.21 -0.03
N LYS A 95 24.08 -0.04 -1.30
CA LYS A 95 24.95 -0.76 -2.25
C LYS A 95 25.74 0.20 -3.17
N TYR A 96 25.15 1.32 -3.58
CA TYR A 96 25.73 2.26 -4.53
C TYR A 96 25.73 3.69 -3.96
N SER A 97 26.88 4.37 -4.05
CA SER A 97 26.92 5.81 -3.81
C SER A 97 26.22 6.59 -4.94
N ILE A 98 25.95 7.88 -4.73
CA ILE A 98 25.39 8.74 -5.79
C ILE A 98 26.30 8.75 -7.02
N GLU A 99 27.62 8.79 -6.82
CA GLU A 99 28.60 8.83 -7.91
C GLU A 99 28.64 7.50 -8.68
N ASP A 100 28.56 6.37 -7.97
CA ASP A 100 28.49 5.05 -8.59
C ASP A 100 27.22 4.89 -9.42
N GLU A 101 26.07 5.35 -8.91
CA GLU A 101 24.81 5.33 -9.67
C GLU A 101 24.94 6.13 -10.97
N PHE A 102 25.52 7.34 -10.93
CA PHE A 102 25.73 8.12 -12.16
C PHE A 102 26.69 7.45 -13.13
N LYS A 103 27.75 6.81 -12.62
CA LYS A 103 28.70 6.08 -13.46
C LYS A 103 28.02 4.88 -14.13
N SER A 104 27.35 4.03 -13.35
CA SER A 104 26.61 2.87 -13.82
C SER A 104 25.54 3.25 -14.84
N LEU A 105 24.82 4.37 -14.64
CA LEU A 105 23.85 4.89 -15.62
C LEU A 105 24.51 5.37 -16.93
N ARG A 106 25.70 5.96 -16.88
CA ARG A 106 26.41 6.40 -18.10
C ARG A 106 26.99 5.24 -18.89
N THR A 107 27.45 4.19 -18.19
CA THR A 107 28.07 3.02 -18.82
C THR A 107 27.05 1.94 -19.18
N ASN A 108 25.76 2.13 -18.91
CA ASN A 108 24.73 1.10 -19.00
C ASN A 108 25.14 -0.20 -18.30
N ASP A 109 25.59 -0.07 -17.05
CA ASP A 109 25.99 -1.20 -16.22
C ASP A 109 24.77 -2.10 -15.93
N THR A 110 24.79 -3.29 -16.52
CA THR A 110 23.70 -4.26 -16.44
C THR A 110 23.45 -4.72 -15.01
N GLU A 111 24.49 -4.87 -14.18
CA GLU A 111 24.32 -5.35 -12.80
C GLU A 111 23.53 -4.32 -11.98
N TYR A 112 23.86 -3.04 -12.14
CA TYR A 112 23.13 -1.95 -11.50
C TYR A 112 21.68 -1.88 -11.98
N ILE A 113 21.45 -1.96 -13.30
CA ILE A 113 20.12 -1.88 -13.89
C ILE A 113 19.25 -3.04 -13.37
N GLU A 114 19.71 -4.28 -13.48
CA GLU A 114 18.99 -5.46 -13.00
C GLU A 114 18.71 -5.39 -11.50
N PHE A 115 19.67 -4.92 -10.71
CA PHE A 115 19.49 -4.74 -9.27
C PHE A 115 18.38 -3.72 -8.95
N VAL A 116 18.37 -2.56 -9.61
CA VAL A 116 17.33 -1.55 -9.42
C VAL A 116 15.97 -2.06 -9.90
N GLU A 117 15.91 -2.70 -11.06
CA GLU A 117 14.68 -3.27 -11.61
C GLU A 117 14.07 -4.33 -10.69
N ASN A 118 14.90 -5.22 -10.14
CA ASN A 118 14.46 -6.23 -9.18
C ASN A 118 13.87 -5.59 -7.91
N LEU A 119 14.52 -4.56 -7.35
CA LEU A 119 13.99 -3.86 -6.18
C LEU A 119 12.69 -3.09 -6.47
N VAL A 120 12.57 -2.50 -7.66
CA VAL A 120 11.34 -1.82 -8.10
C VAL A 120 10.22 -2.82 -8.30
N ALA A 121 10.50 -4.00 -8.87
CA ALA A 121 9.54 -5.08 -9.05
C ALA A 121 9.07 -5.64 -7.69
N GLU A 122 9.99 -5.89 -6.76
CA GLU A 122 9.65 -6.32 -5.38
C GLU A 122 8.80 -5.26 -4.67
N GLY A 123 9.17 -3.98 -4.81
CA GLY A 123 8.40 -2.85 -4.31
C GLY A 123 6.98 -2.87 -4.88
N LYS A 124 6.82 -3.00 -6.20
CA LYS A 124 5.52 -3.09 -6.87
C LYS A 124 4.68 -4.26 -6.33
N GLN A 125 5.27 -5.43 -6.14
CA GLN A 125 4.58 -6.58 -5.56
C GLN A 125 4.08 -6.31 -4.14
N LYS A 126 4.90 -5.70 -3.28
CA LYS A 126 4.46 -5.31 -1.93
C LYS A 126 3.31 -4.30 -1.96
N LYS A 127 3.32 -3.35 -2.90
CA LYS A 127 2.22 -2.39 -3.09
C LYS A 127 0.94 -3.09 -3.53
N LEU A 128 1.04 -4.07 -4.44
CA LEU A 128 -0.10 -4.89 -4.87
C LEU A 128 -0.65 -5.75 -3.73
N LYS A 129 0.21 -6.30 -2.87
CA LYS A 129 -0.21 -7.02 -1.66
C LYS A 129 -0.96 -6.12 -0.67
N ILE A 130 -0.50 -4.88 -0.44
CA ILE A 130 -1.25 -3.91 0.38
C ILE A 130 -2.64 -3.67 -0.19
N LEU A 131 -2.75 -3.62 -1.51
CA LEU A 131 -4.03 -3.46 -2.18
C LEU A 131 -4.84 -4.77 -2.22
N GLY A 132 -4.30 -5.94 -1.86
CA GLY A 132 -5.02 -7.22 -2.04
C GLY A 132 -5.19 -7.60 -3.52
N LEU A 133 -4.29 -7.16 -4.39
CA LEU A 133 -4.27 -7.43 -5.84
C LEU A 133 -3.24 -8.49 -6.26
N SER A 134 -2.41 -8.97 -5.34
CA SER A 134 -1.48 -10.08 -5.58
C SER A 134 -2.17 -11.37 -5.16
N GLN A 135 -2.19 -12.36 -6.06
CA GLN A 135 -2.42 -13.74 -5.64
C GLN A 135 -1.20 -14.18 -4.84
N ASP A 136 -1.42 -14.84 -3.70
CA ASP A 136 -0.38 -15.64 -3.10
C ASP A 136 -0.21 -16.87 -4.00
N ASP A 137 0.98 -17.03 -4.60
CA ASP A 137 1.40 -18.31 -5.15
C ASP A 137 1.42 -19.29 -3.97
N SER A 138 0.36 -20.09 -3.87
CA SER A 138 0.26 -21.27 -3.00
C SER A 138 1.11 -22.40 -3.58
#